data_AF-A0A1Y5GZF1-F1
#
_entry.id   AF-A0A1Y5GZF1-F1
#
_cell.length_a   1.000
_cell.length_b   1.000
_cell.length_c   1.000
_cell.angle_alpha   90.00
_cell.angle_beta   90.00
_cell.angle_gamma   90.00
#
_symmetry.space_group_name_H-M   'P 1'
#
loop_
_entity.id
_entity.type
_entity.pdbx_description
1 polymer ?
#
loop_
_entity_poly.entity_id
_entity_poly.type
_entity_poly.pdbx_seq_one_letter_code
_entity_poly.pdbx_strand_id
1 'polypeptide(L)' 'MLKCKEVSELSSDYVDRRLPWRQRAGIVWHIFLCVHCRRYIRYFRLTIFVSKKAATPPPDHVVDSVMDRIAKDTSDNPPD' A
#
# COMPACT_ATOMS: atom_id res chain seq x y z
N MET A 1 2.38 7.28 21.65
CA MET A 1 3.41 7.95 20.84
C MET A 1 3.61 7.12 19.59
N LEU A 2 3.13 7.57 18.43
CA LEU A 2 3.42 6.88 17.16
C LEU A 2 4.91 6.95 16.88
N LYS A 3 5.56 5.79 16.72
CA LYS A 3 6.97 5.72 16.37
C LYS A 3 7.12 5.77 14.85
N CYS A 4 8.22 6.35 14.36
CA CYS A 4 8.53 6.39 12.92
C CYS A 4 8.47 4.99 12.27
N LYS A 5 8.79 3.94 13.03
CA LYS A 5 8.71 2.54 12.60
C LYS A 5 7.27 2.09 12.32
N GLU A 6 6.32 2.43 13.20
CA GLU A 6 4.90 2.14 12.98
C GLU A 6 4.40 2.87 11.72
N VAL A 7 4.82 4.11 11.49
CA VAL A 7 4.47 4.83 10.26
C VAL A 7 5.01 4.13 9.00
N SER A 8 6.17 3.46 9.09
CA SER A 8 6.72 2.65 7.99
C SER A 8 5.93 1.37 7.78
N GLU A 9 5.56 0.66 8.84
CA GLU A 9 4.77 -0.58 8.76
C GLU A 9 3.36 -0.28 8.21
N LEU A 10 2.72 0.79 8.69
CA LEU A 10 1.42 1.25 8.23
C LEU A 10 1.48 2.04 6.91
N SER A 11 2.66 2.29 6.34
CA SER A 11 2.81 3.10 5.13
C SER A 11 2.15 2.45 3.91
N SER A 12 2.24 1.12 3.79
CA SER A 12 1.65 0.36 2.69
C SER A 12 0.13 0.45 2.75
N ASP A 13 -0.45 0.16 3.91
CA ASP A 13 -1.90 0.26 4.14
C ASP A 13 -2.41 1.71 3.99
N TYR A 14 -1.57 2.69 4.35
CA TYR A 14 -1.91 4.12 4.24
C TYR A 14 -1.99 4.58 2.80
N VAL A 15 -1.10 4.08 1.94
CA VAL A 15 -1.19 4.31 0.50
C VAL A 15 -2.37 3.55 -0.12
N ASP A 16 -2.63 2.33 0.34
CA ASP A 16 -3.74 1.49 -0.11
C ASP A 16 -5.11 1.92 0.42
N ARG A 17 -5.17 2.97 1.26
CA ARG A 17 -6.40 3.48 1.92
C ARG A 17 -7.16 2.44 2.76
N ARG A 18 -6.50 1.37 3.21
CA ARG A 18 -7.13 0.32 4.03
C ARG A 18 -7.17 0.64 5.53
N LEU A 19 -6.54 1.72 5.99
CA LEU A 19 -6.57 2.07 7.42
C LEU A 19 -7.91 2.68 7.87
N PRO A 20 -8.35 2.35 9.11
CA PRO A 20 -9.42 3.07 9.78
C PRO A 20 -9.04 4.55 9.99
N TRP A 21 -10.02 5.46 9.84
CA TRP A 21 -9.83 6.92 9.91
C TRP A 21 -9.08 7.42 11.15
N ARG A 22 -9.26 6.76 12.30
CA ARG A 22 -8.59 7.12 13.57
C ARG A 22 -7.07 6.97 13.50
N GLN A 23 -6.57 5.87 12.92
CA GLN A 23 -5.12 5.68 12.74
C GLN A 23 -4.56 6.62 11.67
N ARG A 24 -5.37 6.91 10.63
CA ARG A 24 -5.00 7.88 9.59
C ARG A 24 -4.75 9.27 10.17
N ALA A 25 -5.62 9.73 11.08
CA ALA A 25 -5.44 11.02 11.77
C ALA A 25 -4.15 11.04 12.61
N GLY A 26 -3.84 9.96 13.34
CA GLY A 26 -2.59 9.83 14.10
C GLY A 26 -1.33 9.93 13.22
N ILE A 27 -1.33 9.25 12.07
CA ILE A 27 -0.24 9.30 11.09
C ILE A 27 -0.08 10.71 10.51
N VAL A 28 -1.18 11.36 10.12
CA VAL A 28 -1.15 12.73 9.61
C VAL A 28 -0.58 13.70 10.64
N TRP A 29 -0.99 13.57 11.90
CA TRP A 29 -0.47 14.38 13.00
C TRP A 29 1.03 14.16 13.22
N HIS A 30 1.48 12.90 13.16
CA HIS A 30 2.89 12.56 13.25
C HIS A 30 3.73 13.12 12.09
N ILE A 31 3.24 13.04 10.86
CA ILE A 31 3.90 13.63 9.67
C ILE A 31 3.97 15.15 9.75
N PHE A 32 3.00 15.78 10.42
CA PHE A 32 2.99 17.22 10.63
C PHE A 32 4.13 17.65 11.57
N LEU A 33 4.43 16.83 12.59
CA LEU A 33 5.47 17.10 13.60
C LEU A 33 6.86 16.57 13.20
N CYS A 34 6.93 15.46 12.44
CA CYS A 34 8.17 14.78 12.08
C CYS A 34 8.55 15.03 10.61
N VAL A 35 9.59 15.84 10.40
CA VAL A 35 10.10 16.17 9.06
C VAL A 35 10.66 14.94 8.32
N HIS A 36 11.25 13.98 9.04
CA HIS A 36 11.77 12.74 8.44
C HIS A 36 10.65 11.90 7.83
N CYS A 37 9.56 11.68 8.58
CA CYS A 37 8.40 10.95 8.07
C CYS A 37 7.71 11.68 6.92
N ARG A 38 7.65 13.02 6.97
CA ARG A 38 7.16 13.83 5.85
C ARG A 38 7.99 13.62 4.58
N ARG A 39 9.32 13.63 4.71
CA ARG A 39 10.24 13.45 3.59
C ARG A 39 10.16 12.02 3.03
N TYR A 40 10.11 11.02 3.91
CA TYR A 40 9.94 9.61 3.54
C TYR A 40 8.68 9.38 2.71
N ILE A 41 7.52 9.83 3.17
CA ILE A 41 6.25 9.63 2.44
C ILE A 41 6.24 10.36 1.10
N ARG A 42 6.88 11.53 1.02
CA ARG A 42 7.01 12.25 -0.25
C ARG A 42 7.81 11.44 -1.27
N TYR A 43 8.95 10.88 -0.87
CA TYR A 43 9.73 10.01 -1.76
C TYR A 43 8.99 8.73 -2.09
N PHE A 44 8.35 8.09 -1.12
CA PHE A 44 7.59 6.87 -1.34
C PHE A 44 6.46 7.06 -2.36
N ARG A 45 5.70 8.16 -2.25
CA ARG A 45 4.65 8.51 -3.24
C ARG A 45 5.24 8.79 -4.63
N LEU A 46 6.40 9.43 -4.71
CA LEU A 46 7.08 9.66 -5.99
C LEU A 46 7.50 8.35 -6.63
N THR A 47 8.10 7.43 -5.86
CA THR A 47 8.46 6.09 -6.35
C THR A 47 7.23 5.37 -6.89
N ILE A 48 6.14 5.32 -6.13
CA ILE A 48 4.89 4.68 -6.57
C ILE A 48 4.33 5.35 -7.83
N PHE A 49 4.35 6.68 -7.89
CA PHE A 49 3.86 7.42 -9.05
C PHE A 49 4.68 7.12 -10.31
N VAL A 50 6.01 7.12 -10.19
CA VAL A 50 6.92 6.79 -11.31
C VAL A 50 6.72 5.34 -11.72
N SER A 51 6.66 4.39 -10.77
CA SER A 51 6.38 2.99 -11.06
C SER A 51 5.05 2.81 -11.77
N LYS A 52 3.98 3.49 -11.34
CA LYS A 52 2.68 3.43 -12.02
C LYS A 52 2.70 4.04 -13.41
N LYS A 53 3.48 5.10 -13.64
CA LYS A 53 3.65 5.71 -14.97
C LYS A 53 4.51 4.88 -15.91
N ALA A 54 5.52 4.18 -15.38
CA ALA A 54 6.40 3.32 -16.14
C ALA A 54 5.80 1.92 -16.36
N ALA A 55 4.80 1.53 -15.56
CA ALA A 55 4.09 0.29 -15.75
C ALA A 55 3.22 0.37 -17.01
N THR A 56 3.56 -0.43 -18.00
CA THR A 56 2.64 -0.80 -19.07
C THR A 56 1.53 -1.65 -18.46
N PRO A 57 0.25 -1.39 -18.75
CA PRO A 57 -0.82 -2.29 -18.35
C PRO A 57 -0.50 -3.70 -18.89
N PRO A 58 -0.57 -4.75 -18.05
CA PRO A 58 -0.45 -6.10 -18.55
C PRO A 58 -1.57 -6.36 -19.59
N PRO A 59 -1.31 -7.19 -20.61
CA PRO A 59 -2.36 -7.62 -21.52
C PRO A 59 -3.50 -8.32 -20.75
N ASP A 60 -4.75 -8.13 -21.18
CA ASP A 60 -5.93 -8.65 -20.48
C ASP A 60 -5.86 -10.17 -20.22
N HIS A 61 -5.38 -10.96 -21.20
CA HIS A 61 -5.23 -12.41 -21.04
C HIS A 61 -4.29 -12.84 -19.91
N VAL A 62 -3.30 -12.01 -19.56
CA VAL A 62 -2.39 -12.28 -18.45
C VAL A 62 -3.13 -12.06 -17.13
N VAL A 63 -3.94 -10.99 -17.05
CA VAL A 63 -4.78 -10.69 -15.88
C VAL A 63 -5.77 -11.82 -15.65
N ASP A 64 -6.45 -12.29 -16.71
CA ASP A 64 -7.40 -13.39 -16.63
C ASP A 64 -6.74 -14.68 -16.12
N SER A 65 -5.58 -15.04 -16.68
CA SER A 65 -4.84 -16.24 -16.24
C SER A 65 -4.43 -16.20 -14.76
N VAL A 66 -4.13 -15.01 -14.23
CA VAL A 66 -3.76 -14.83 -12.83
C VAL A 66 -4.99 -14.92 -11.94
N MET A 67 -6.11 -14.32 -12.35
CA MET A 67 -7.38 -14.40 -11.63
C MET A 67 -7.91 -15.84 -11.58
N ASP A 68 -7.80 -16.60 -12.67
CA ASP A 68 -8.17 -18.02 -12.72
C ASP A 68 -7.34 -18.86 -11.75
N ARG A 69 -6.05 -18.58 -11.63
CA ARG A 69 -5.16 -19.27 -10.67
C ARG A 69 -5.51 -18.93 -9.22
N ILE A 70 -5.80 -17.66 -8.92
CA ILE A 70 -6.22 -17.24 -7.58
C ILE A 70 -7.56 -17.89 -7.19
N ALA A 71 -8.50 -17.96 -8.13
CA ALA A 71 -9.79 -18.61 -7.93
C ALA A 71 -9.61 -20.11 -7.64
N LYS A 72 -8.71 -20.77 -8.37
CA LYS A 72 -8.38 -22.19 -8.17
C LYS A 72 -7.71 -22.44 -6.81
N ASP A 73 -6.73 -21.62 -6.43
CA ASP A 73 -6.04 -21.74 -5.14
C ASP A 73 -7.00 -21.53 -3.95
N THR A 74 -7.99 -20.63 -4.10
CA THR A 74 -9.03 -20.40 -3.07
C THR A 74 -10.00 -21.59 -2.97
N SER A 75 -10.21 -22.33 -4.06
CA SER A 75 -11.02 -23.55 -4.06
C SER A 75 -10.29 -24.79 -3.54
N ASP A 76 -8.97 -24.87 -3.70
CA ASP A 76 -8.13 -25.99 -3.24
C ASP A 76 -7.66 -25.85 -1.78
N ASN A 77 -7.73 -24.65 -1.18
CA ASN A 77 -7.38 -24.44 0.22
C ASN A 77 -8.39 -23.50 0.92
N PRO A 78 -9.46 -24.04 1.53
CA PRO A 78 -10.46 -23.21 2.20
C PRO A 78 -9.81 -22.49 3.40
N PRO A 79 -10.15 -21.22 3.66
CA PRO A 79 -9.67 -20.51 4.83
C PRO A 79 -10.22 -21.19 6.09
N ASP A 80 -9.32 -21.61 6.99
CA ASP A 80 -9.63 -22.00 8.38
C ASP A 80 -10.38 -20.90 9.14
#